data_AF-A0A7V5R9N4-F1
#
_entry.id   AF-A0A7V5R9N4-F1
#
_cell.length_a   1.000
_cell.length_b   1.000
_cell.length_c   1.000
_cell.angle_alpha   90.00
_cell.angle_beta   90.00
_cell.angle_gamma   90.00
#
_symmetry.space_group_name_H-M   'P 1'
#
loop_
_entity.id
_entity.type
_entity.pdbx_description
1 polymer ?
#
loop_
_entity_poly.entity_id
_entity_poly.type
_entity_poly.pdbx_seq_one_letter_code
_entity_poly.pdbx_strand_id
1 'polypeptide(L)'
;MKSKQPIFSVLLLLLLASPLWAKSGDGFNVASDVHWEEIELRFEGICICPRPPPIFYEIGEIWEYWEPFLVEGTVSMANYSAFQGRQIGASVIDELGGKNKSSDSVDIANESTFAQGHAYLFPMMYGFCKHKDYGMWWSEYDSMWQNDELSAVITPEAALYANKAMQMACMADAAAVNLGYTLDFMPWCIGSSGSAYPMTGHVENDNIVQANNTVASRLLYKLNRLFMICDPADNLCGC
;
A
#
# COMPACT_ATOMS: atom_id res chain seq x y z
N MET A 1 49.67 8.39 25.46
CA MET A 1 48.32 7.90 25.10
C MET A 1 48.08 8.26 23.63
N LYS A 2 48.22 7.29 22.71
CA LYS A 2 48.02 7.51 21.27
C LYS A 2 46.55 7.26 20.91
N SER A 3 45.96 8.19 20.16
CA SER A 3 44.55 8.23 19.79
C SER A 3 44.14 7.04 18.93
N LYS A 4 43.22 6.21 19.44
CA LYS A 4 42.52 5.15 18.69
C LYS A 4 41.15 5.64 18.19
N GLN A 5 41.07 6.87 17.68
CA GLN A 5 39.82 7.48 17.22
C GLN A 5 39.55 7.51 15.70
N PRO A 6 40.47 7.19 14.76
CA PRO A 6 40.13 7.34 13.33
C PRO A 6 39.32 6.17 12.75
N ILE A 7 39.40 4.96 13.32
CA ILE A 7 38.77 3.76 12.72
C ILE A 7 37.25 3.74 12.97
N PHE A 8 36.80 4.16 14.15
CA PHE A 8 35.38 4.14 14.50
C PHE A 8 34.58 5.19 13.73
N SER A 9 35.15 6.39 13.52
CA SER A 9 34.52 7.43 12.70
C SER A 9 34.48 7.08 11.21
N VAL A 10 35.49 6.37 10.68
CA VAL A 10 35.47 5.93 9.27
C VAL A 10 34.45 4.82 9.04
N LEU A 11 34.26 3.91 9.99
CA LEU A 11 33.21 2.88 9.92
C LEU A 11 31.81 3.51 9.95
N LEU A 12 31.61 4.55 10.76
CA LEU A 12 30.34 5.27 10.85
C LEU A 12 30.04 6.09 9.59
N LEU A 13 31.07 6.65 8.93
CA LEU A 13 30.92 7.32 7.63
C LEU A 13 30.63 6.34 6.48
N LEU A 14 31.19 5.12 6.51
CA LEU A 14 30.88 4.08 5.52
C LEU A 14 29.46 3.52 5.66
N LEU A 15 28.89 3.55 6.87
CA LEU A 15 27.48 3.19 7.12
C LEU A 15 26.48 4.28 6.67
N LEU A 16 26.96 5.51 6.44
CA LEU A 16 26.16 6.65 5.94
C LEU A 16 26.39 6.94 4.46
N ALA A 17 27.34 6.25 3.82
CA ALA A 17 27.54 6.33 2.39
C ALA A 17 26.38 5.59 1.70
N SER A 18 25.40 6.36 1.22
CA SER A 18 24.41 5.85 0.28
C SER A 18 25.16 5.24 -0.92
N PRO A 19 24.76 4.06 -1.40
CA PRO A 19 25.40 3.48 -2.58
C PRO A 19 25.28 4.48 -3.75
N LEU A 20 26.30 4.55 -4.60
CA LEU A 20 26.37 5.42 -5.79
C LEU A 20 25.25 5.17 -6.83
N TRP A 21 24.39 4.18 -6.60
CA TRP A 21 23.18 3.86 -7.37
C TRP A 21 21.87 4.17 -6.64
N ALA A 22 21.93 4.85 -5.49
CA ALA A 22 20.73 5.25 -4.76
C ALA A 22 19.95 6.28 -5.57
N LYS A 23 18.74 5.90 -6.01
CA LYS A 23 17.79 6.84 -6.60
C LYS A 23 17.46 7.89 -5.54
N SER A 24 17.77 9.15 -5.84
CA SER A 24 17.53 10.29 -4.95
C SER A 24 16.49 11.22 -5.56
N GLY A 25 15.53 11.64 -4.76
CA GLY A 25 14.57 12.70 -5.04
C GLY A 25 14.25 13.47 -3.77
N ASP A 26 13.45 14.53 -3.91
CA ASP A 26 12.90 15.23 -2.76
C ASP A 26 11.73 14.39 -2.22
N GLY A 27 11.80 14.07 -0.92
CA GLY A 27 10.70 13.38 -0.24
C GLY A 27 9.56 14.35 0.05
N PHE A 28 8.36 13.80 0.17
CA PHE A 28 7.17 14.56 0.54
C PHE A 28 7.33 15.16 1.94
N ASN A 29 7.08 16.47 2.04
CA ASN A 29 7.04 17.21 3.29
C ASN A 29 5.64 17.77 3.50
N VAL A 30 4.93 17.19 4.46
CA VAL A 30 3.54 17.52 4.77
C VAL A 30 3.36 19.01 5.11
N ALA A 31 4.35 19.64 5.74
CA ALA A 31 4.24 21.04 6.14
C ALA A 31 4.33 22.01 4.96
N SER A 32 5.05 21.65 3.88
CA SER A 32 5.25 22.52 2.71
C SER A 32 4.43 22.11 1.50
N ASP A 33 4.11 20.83 1.37
CA ASP A 33 3.56 20.25 0.14
C ASP A 33 2.03 20.12 0.20
N VAL A 34 1.43 20.25 1.39
CA VAL A 34 -0.02 20.33 1.59
C VAL A 34 -0.44 21.79 1.62
N HIS A 35 -1.42 22.15 0.78
CA HIS A 35 -2.04 23.47 0.78
C HIS A 35 -3.06 23.59 1.92
N TRP A 36 -2.57 23.83 3.14
CA TRP A 36 -3.37 23.91 4.37
C TRP A 36 -4.51 24.94 4.36
N GLU A 37 -4.38 25.98 3.54
CA GLU A 37 -5.38 27.05 3.43
C GLU A 37 -6.63 26.64 2.64
N GLU A 38 -6.59 25.53 1.88
CA GLU A 38 -7.71 25.05 1.05
C GLU A 38 -8.61 24.05 1.80
N ILE A 39 -8.22 23.60 2.99
CA ILE A 39 -8.96 22.59 3.74
C ILE A 39 -10.08 23.26 4.54
N GLU A 40 -11.30 23.11 4.04
CA GLU A 40 -12.51 23.51 4.73
C GLU A 40 -12.98 22.41 5.70
N LEU A 41 -12.98 22.70 7.00
CA LEU A 41 -13.55 21.82 8.02
C LEU A 41 -15.05 22.12 8.16
N ARG A 42 -15.91 21.14 7.91
CA ARG A 42 -17.35 21.24 8.07
C ARG A 42 -17.83 20.36 9.21
N PHE A 43 -18.58 20.94 10.13
CA PHE A 43 -19.24 20.17 11.19
C PHE A 43 -20.57 19.62 10.67
N GLU A 44 -20.69 18.30 10.62
CA GLU A 44 -21.89 17.61 10.15
C GLU A 44 -22.84 17.25 11.31
N GLY A 45 -22.31 16.97 12.51
CA GLY A 45 -23.16 16.65 13.66
C GLY A 45 -22.46 15.92 14.80
N ILE A 46 -23.27 15.24 15.62
CA ILE A 46 -22.82 14.50 16.78
C ILE A 46 -23.13 13.02 16.56
N CYS A 47 -22.14 12.14 16.77
CA CYS A 47 -22.32 10.69 16.77
C CYS A 47 -22.32 10.12 18.19
N ILE A 48 -23.06 9.04 18.41
CA ILE A 48 -23.05 8.29 19.67
C ILE A 48 -22.52 6.90 19.35
N CYS A 49 -21.32 6.61 19.83
CA CYS A 49 -20.58 5.42 19.42
C CYS A 49 -20.48 4.39 20.53
N PRO A 50 -20.96 3.15 20.29
CA PRO A 50 -20.83 2.07 21.26
C PRO A 50 -19.39 1.56 21.28
N ARG A 51 -18.73 1.61 22.44
CA ARG A 51 -17.41 1.00 22.66
C ARG A 51 -17.55 -0.41 23.28
N PRO A 52 -16.64 -1.34 22.97
CA PRO A 52 -16.64 -2.69 23.54
C PRO A 52 -16.43 -2.70 25.08
N PRO A 53 -16.77 -3.81 25.78
CA PRO A 53 -17.26 -3.78 27.16
C PRO A 53 -16.26 -3.34 28.26
N PRO A 54 -16.72 -2.70 29.36
CA PRO A 54 -18.12 -2.35 29.65
C PRO A 54 -18.66 -1.37 28.62
N ILE A 55 -19.91 -1.54 28.17
CA ILE A 55 -20.49 -0.74 27.07
C ILE A 55 -20.59 0.71 27.54
N PHE A 56 -19.63 1.52 27.10
CA PHE A 56 -19.67 2.95 27.25
C PHE A 56 -20.09 3.54 25.90
N TYR A 57 -20.91 4.58 25.97
CA TYR A 57 -21.23 5.40 24.82
C TYR A 57 -20.26 6.58 24.81
N GLU A 58 -19.45 6.68 23.77
CA GLU A 58 -18.65 7.87 23.53
C GLU A 58 -19.46 8.81 22.62
N ILE A 59 -19.66 10.04 23.08
CA ILE A 59 -20.22 11.11 22.25
C ILE A 59 -19.06 11.67 21.44
N GLY A 60 -19.18 11.64 20.12
CA GLY A 60 -18.21 12.17 19.18
C GLY A 60 -18.82 13.28 18.33
N GLU A 61 -17.94 14.07 17.71
CA GLU A 61 -18.30 15.07 16.72
C GLU A 61 -17.94 14.52 15.33
N ILE A 62 -18.82 14.74 14.36
CA ILE A 62 -18.61 14.37 12.96
C ILE A 62 -18.12 15.60 12.22
N TRP A 63 -16.92 15.48 11.67
CA TRP A 63 -16.29 16.51 10.86
C TRP A 63 -16.07 15.96 9.45
N GLU A 64 -16.46 16.73 8.44
CA GLU A 64 -16.15 16.49 7.04
C GLU A 64 -15.01 17.42 6.64
N TYR A 65 -13.99 16.86 5.99
CA TYR A 65 -12.86 17.59 5.45
C TYR A 65 -12.19 16.76 4.35
N TRP A 66 -11.45 17.43 3.47
CA TRP A 66 -10.60 16.74 2.52
C TRP A 66 -9.30 16.31 3.19
N GLU A 67 -8.92 15.05 3.06
CA GLU A 67 -7.59 14.58 3.47
C GLU A 67 -6.99 13.55 2.52
N PRO A 68 -5.66 13.51 2.39
CA PRO A 68 -4.96 12.38 1.79
C PRO A 68 -4.88 11.25 2.82
N PHE A 69 -5.83 10.31 2.77
CA PHE A 69 -5.88 9.18 3.71
C PHE A 69 -4.66 8.24 3.59
N LEU A 70 -4.30 7.89 2.35
CA LEU A 70 -3.22 6.97 2.05
C LEU A 70 -2.46 7.44 0.82
N VAL A 71 -1.12 7.47 0.93
CA VAL A 71 -0.24 7.53 -0.23
C VAL A 71 0.38 6.17 -0.42
N GLU A 72 0.02 5.51 -1.50
CA GLU A 72 0.65 4.26 -1.91
C GLU A 72 1.58 4.45 -3.11
N GLY A 73 2.69 3.75 -3.08
CA GLY A 73 3.69 3.76 -4.15
C GLY A 73 4.05 2.34 -4.55
N THR A 74 3.95 2.05 -5.84
CA THR A 74 4.48 0.81 -6.41
C THR A 74 5.82 1.09 -7.08
N VAL A 75 6.82 0.26 -6.75
CA VAL A 75 8.20 0.46 -7.22
C VAL A 75 8.79 -0.86 -7.68
N SER A 76 9.63 -0.80 -8.70
CA SER A 76 10.42 -1.94 -9.14
C SER A 76 11.76 -2.07 -8.40
N MET A 77 12.11 -1.11 -7.55
CA MET A 77 13.37 -1.14 -6.79
C MET A 77 13.07 -1.45 -5.33
N ALA A 78 13.68 -2.50 -4.80
CA ALA A 78 13.55 -2.83 -3.39
C ALA A 78 14.07 -1.69 -2.50
N ASN A 79 13.37 -1.45 -1.40
CA ASN A 79 13.73 -0.48 -0.36
C ASN A 79 13.78 0.98 -0.84
N TYR A 80 13.20 1.30 -2.01
CA TYR A 80 13.11 2.66 -2.51
C TYR A 80 11.67 3.14 -2.45
N SER A 81 11.41 4.27 -1.80
CA SER A 81 10.09 4.90 -1.87
C SER A 81 10.17 6.28 -2.52
N ALA A 82 9.27 6.53 -3.47
CA ALA A 82 9.09 7.85 -4.05
C ALA A 82 8.63 8.87 -2.99
N PHE A 83 7.82 8.44 -2.02
CA PHE A 83 7.32 9.31 -0.95
C PHE A 83 8.44 9.86 -0.06
N GLN A 84 9.48 9.06 0.22
CA GLN A 84 10.62 9.51 1.03
C GLN A 84 11.76 10.09 0.21
N GLY A 85 11.72 9.96 -1.12
CA GLY A 85 12.76 10.43 -2.03
C GLY A 85 14.12 9.73 -1.85
N ARG A 86 14.21 8.69 -1.02
CA ARG A 86 15.47 8.02 -0.67
C ARG A 86 15.27 6.51 -0.53
N GLN A 87 16.35 5.77 -0.72
CA GLN A 87 16.41 4.35 -0.38
C GLN A 87 16.62 4.18 1.13
N ILE A 88 15.81 3.34 1.77
CA ILE A 88 15.95 2.95 3.17
C ILE A 88 16.63 1.58 3.24
N GLY A 89 17.94 1.58 3.40
CA GLY A 89 18.75 0.37 3.49
C GLY A 89 19.46 0.03 2.18
N ALA A 90 20.40 -0.90 2.27
CA ALA A 90 21.18 -1.40 1.14
C ALA A 90 20.97 -2.91 1.06
N SER A 91 20.24 -3.39 0.06
CA SER A 91 20.36 -4.79 -0.32
C SER A 91 21.51 -4.93 -1.30
N VAL A 92 22.54 -5.68 -0.92
CA VAL A 92 23.70 -6.00 -1.77
C VAL A 92 23.34 -7.06 -2.82
N ILE A 93 22.16 -7.67 -2.69
CA ILE A 93 21.58 -8.70 -3.55
C ILE A 93 20.14 -8.31 -3.90
N ASP A 94 19.86 -8.11 -5.19
CA ASP A 94 18.57 -7.64 -5.72
C ASP A 94 17.51 -8.77 -5.80
N GLU A 95 17.35 -9.53 -4.72
CA GLU A 95 16.43 -10.68 -4.70
C GLU A 95 14.97 -10.25 -4.48
N LEU A 96 14.78 -9.05 -3.92
CA LEU A 96 13.49 -8.38 -3.73
C LEU A 96 13.20 -7.36 -4.85
N GLY A 97 14.06 -7.28 -5.87
CA GLY A 97 13.86 -6.37 -7.00
C GLY A 97 12.60 -6.72 -7.79
N GLY A 98 11.93 -5.67 -8.28
CA GLY A 98 10.83 -5.80 -9.22
C GLY A 98 11.30 -6.47 -10.50
N LYS A 99 10.56 -7.47 -10.96
CA LYS A 99 10.85 -8.19 -12.21
C LYS A 99 9.95 -7.63 -13.30
N ASN A 100 10.55 -7.13 -14.38
CA ASN A 100 9.82 -6.75 -15.59
C ASN A 100 10.27 -7.67 -16.72
N LYS A 101 9.56 -8.77 -16.96
CA LYS A 101 9.91 -9.72 -18.03
C LYS A 101 9.57 -9.22 -19.44
N SER A 102 8.97 -8.03 -19.57
CA SER A 102 8.68 -7.35 -20.83
C SER A 102 9.94 -7.06 -21.70
N SER A 103 11.16 -7.09 -21.13
CA SER A 103 12.39 -6.75 -21.87
C SER A 103 13.32 -7.91 -22.21
N ASP A 104 13.04 -9.16 -21.83
CA ASP A 104 13.95 -10.29 -22.04
C ASP A 104 13.35 -11.33 -23.00
N SER A 105 13.75 -11.22 -24.27
CA SER A 105 13.19 -11.91 -25.45
C SER A 105 13.34 -13.44 -25.50
N VAL A 106 13.73 -14.10 -24.40
CA VAL A 106 14.13 -15.52 -24.40
C VAL A 106 13.04 -16.47 -23.87
N ASP A 107 12.06 -15.98 -23.10
CA ASP A 107 10.96 -16.82 -22.56
C ASP A 107 9.59 -16.14 -22.70
N ILE A 108 9.01 -16.23 -23.91
CA ILE A 108 7.67 -15.72 -24.29
C ILE A 108 6.52 -16.40 -23.50
N ALA A 109 6.82 -17.34 -22.61
CA ALA A 109 5.82 -18.16 -21.93
C ALA A 109 5.47 -17.72 -20.48
N ASN A 110 6.10 -16.67 -19.94
CA ASN A 110 5.86 -16.27 -18.55
C ASN A 110 5.99 -14.75 -18.35
N GLU A 111 4.99 -14.01 -18.80
CA GLU A 111 4.83 -12.55 -18.68
C GLU A 111 4.45 -12.15 -17.25
N SER A 112 5.36 -12.37 -16.30
CA SER A 112 5.16 -11.99 -14.90
C SER A 112 5.85 -10.66 -14.58
N THR A 113 5.07 -9.66 -14.19
CA THR A 113 5.55 -8.41 -13.60
C THR A 113 5.49 -8.52 -12.08
N PHE A 114 6.55 -8.12 -11.40
CA PHE A 114 6.59 -8.04 -9.94
C PHE A 114 6.94 -6.62 -9.50
N ALA A 115 6.16 -6.08 -8.57
CA ALA A 115 6.41 -4.77 -7.97
C ALA A 115 6.32 -4.82 -6.43
N GLN A 116 7.16 -4.02 -5.79
CA GLN A 116 7.08 -3.73 -4.36
C GLN A 116 6.07 -2.62 -4.12
N GLY A 117 5.39 -2.66 -2.98
CA GLY A 117 4.36 -1.71 -2.56
C GLY A 117 4.71 -1.06 -1.22
N HIS A 118 4.61 0.27 -1.17
CA HIS A 118 4.76 1.04 0.05
C HIS A 118 3.48 1.81 0.31
N ALA A 119 3.04 1.81 1.56
CA ALA A 119 1.86 2.53 1.99
C ALA A 119 2.22 3.47 3.14
N TYR A 120 1.84 4.74 3.00
CA TYR A 120 2.03 5.78 4.00
C TYR A 120 0.67 6.32 4.38
N LEU A 121 0.26 6.01 5.61
CA LEU A 121 -0.98 6.52 6.17
C LEU A 121 -0.67 7.86 6.83
N PHE A 122 -1.37 8.90 6.39
CA PHE A 122 -1.12 10.26 6.86
C PHE A 122 -2.40 10.91 7.37
N PRO A 123 -2.80 10.68 8.63
CA PRO A 123 -3.95 11.35 9.21
C PRO A 123 -3.62 12.82 9.43
N MET A 124 -4.33 13.70 8.72
CA MET A 124 -4.02 15.12 8.69
C MET A 124 -4.42 15.84 9.99
N MET A 125 -5.48 15.35 10.65
CA MET A 125 -6.00 15.86 11.92
C MET A 125 -5.50 15.05 13.13
N TYR A 126 -4.18 14.85 13.21
CA TYR A 126 -3.54 14.13 14.32
C TYR A 126 -3.93 14.75 15.69
N GLY A 127 -4.66 13.98 16.49
CA GLY A 127 -5.09 14.37 17.85
C GLY A 127 -6.48 14.98 17.96
N PHE A 128 -7.11 15.42 16.87
CA PHE A 128 -8.50 15.91 16.86
C PHE A 128 -9.48 14.75 16.63
N CYS A 129 -9.16 13.88 15.66
CA CYS A 129 -9.90 12.65 15.42
C CYS A 129 -9.12 11.45 15.98
N LYS A 130 -9.80 10.52 16.66
CA LYS A 130 -9.18 9.27 17.16
C LYS A 130 -9.07 8.22 16.04
N HIS A 131 -8.32 8.55 14.97
CA HIS A 131 -7.95 7.56 13.97
C HIS A 131 -6.84 6.65 14.49
N LYS A 132 -6.99 5.34 14.24
CA LYS A 132 -5.91 4.36 14.46
C LYS A 132 -5.10 4.07 13.20
N ASP A 133 -5.44 4.71 12.09
CA ASP A 133 -4.84 4.53 10.77
C ASP A 133 -3.54 5.34 10.67
N TYR A 134 -2.56 5.03 11.52
CA TYR A 134 -1.25 5.68 11.52
C TYR A 134 -0.15 4.68 11.20
N GLY A 135 0.83 5.12 10.41
CA GLY A 135 2.07 4.38 10.19
C GLY A 135 2.43 4.21 8.72
N MET A 136 3.32 3.27 8.49
CA MET A 136 3.88 2.96 7.18
C MET A 136 3.99 1.45 7.04
N TRP A 137 3.64 0.95 5.86
CA TRP A 137 3.74 -0.45 5.52
C TRP A 137 4.66 -0.64 4.32
N TRP A 138 5.51 -1.65 4.39
CA TRP A 138 6.52 -1.94 3.37
C TRP A 138 6.47 -3.42 3.00
N SER A 139 6.32 -3.67 1.71
CA SER A 139 6.31 -5.01 1.13
C SER A 139 7.59 -5.83 1.34
N GLU A 140 8.73 -5.18 1.52
CA GLU A 140 10.05 -5.83 1.63
C GLU A 140 10.21 -6.60 2.94
N TYR A 141 9.52 -6.17 3.99
CA TYR A 141 9.53 -6.83 5.29
C TYR A 141 8.43 -7.89 5.42
N ASP A 142 7.52 -7.97 4.44
CA ASP A 142 6.43 -8.92 4.45
C ASP A 142 6.70 -10.08 3.49
N SER A 143 7.02 -11.25 4.05
CA SER A 143 7.22 -12.48 3.28
C SER A 143 5.95 -12.90 2.53
N MET A 144 4.76 -12.53 3.00
CA MET A 144 3.49 -12.82 2.35
C MET A 144 3.27 -11.97 1.10
N TRP A 145 4.03 -10.89 0.89
CA TRP A 145 4.01 -10.12 -0.35
C TRP A 145 4.87 -10.75 -1.45
N GLN A 146 5.96 -11.41 -1.04
CA GLN A 146 6.94 -12.03 -1.94
C GLN A 146 6.54 -13.44 -2.38
N ASN A 147 5.55 -14.06 -1.74
CA ASN A 147 5.15 -15.43 -2.03
C ASN A 147 3.61 -15.57 -2.02
N ASP A 148 3.07 -16.03 -3.15
CA ASP A 148 1.63 -16.14 -3.39
C ASP A 148 0.98 -17.23 -2.54
N GLU A 149 1.69 -18.34 -2.28
CA GLU A 149 1.20 -19.42 -1.44
C GLU A 149 1.08 -18.99 0.03
N LEU A 150 2.02 -18.18 0.50
CA LEU A 150 2.01 -17.67 1.86
C LEU A 150 0.92 -16.60 2.04
N SER A 151 0.63 -15.81 1.00
CA SER A 151 -0.50 -14.86 0.99
C SER A 151 -1.85 -15.53 1.23
N ALA A 152 -2.01 -16.80 0.87
CA ALA A 152 -3.23 -17.57 1.15
C ALA A 152 -3.50 -17.74 2.66
N VAL A 153 -2.51 -17.55 3.53
CA VAL A 153 -2.71 -17.61 5.00
C VAL A 153 -3.57 -16.45 5.48
N ILE A 154 -3.36 -15.23 4.96
CA ILE A 154 -4.27 -14.12 5.28
C ILE A 154 -5.59 -14.26 4.54
N THR A 155 -5.59 -14.84 3.35
CA THR A 155 -6.75 -14.89 2.44
C THR A 155 -7.25 -16.32 2.15
N PRO A 156 -7.75 -17.07 3.15
CA PRO A 156 -8.22 -18.43 2.96
C PRO A 156 -9.40 -18.55 1.98
N GLU A 157 -10.21 -17.49 1.83
CA GLU A 157 -11.32 -17.45 0.88
C GLU A 157 -10.87 -17.40 -0.58
N ALA A 158 -9.60 -17.15 -0.87
CA ALA A 158 -9.07 -17.23 -2.23
C ALA A 158 -9.34 -18.60 -2.86
N ALA A 159 -9.35 -19.67 -2.06
CA ALA A 159 -9.68 -21.02 -2.51
C ALA A 159 -11.13 -21.15 -3.05
N LEU A 160 -12.06 -20.34 -2.55
CA LEU A 160 -13.45 -20.31 -3.04
C LEU A 160 -13.52 -19.69 -4.45
N TYR A 161 -12.70 -18.67 -4.70
CA TYR A 161 -12.67 -17.89 -5.95
C TYR A 161 -11.68 -18.41 -6.99
N ALA A 162 -10.89 -19.43 -6.67
CA ALA A 162 -9.94 -20.08 -7.57
C ALA A 162 -10.59 -20.91 -8.69
N ASN A 163 -11.93 -20.94 -8.77
CA ASN A 163 -12.64 -21.67 -9.81
C ASN A 163 -12.87 -20.80 -11.07
N LYS A 164 -12.96 -21.46 -12.23
CA LYS A 164 -13.11 -20.76 -13.53
C LYS A 164 -14.38 -19.91 -13.61
N ALA A 165 -15.46 -20.31 -12.97
CA ALA A 165 -16.72 -19.55 -13.01
C ALA A 165 -16.57 -18.20 -12.30
N MET A 166 -15.90 -18.16 -11.15
CA MET A 166 -15.66 -16.92 -10.39
C MET A 166 -14.66 -16.01 -11.10
N GLN A 167 -13.62 -16.59 -11.73
CA GLN A 167 -12.66 -15.81 -12.52
C GLN A 167 -13.32 -15.20 -13.77
N MET A 168 -14.21 -15.93 -14.44
CA MET A 168 -15.01 -15.40 -15.56
C MET A 168 -16.03 -14.36 -15.10
N ALA A 169 -16.51 -14.42 -13.85
CA ALA A 169 -17.42 -13.42 -13.31
C ALA A 169 -16.79 -12.01 -13.28
N CYS A 170 -15.46 -11.90 -13.17
CA CYS A 170 -14.77 -10.62 -13.26
C CYS A 170 -14.93 -9.93 -14.64
N MET A 171 -15.36 -10.63 -15.69
CA MET A 171 -15.74 -10.00 -16.96
C MET A 171 -16.94 -9.06 -16.80
N ALA A 172 -17.88 -9.39 -15.90
CA ALA A 172 -19.02 -8.53 -15.61
C ALA A 172 -18.57 -7.26 -14.86
N ASP A 173 -17.61 -7.39 -13.94
CA ASP A 173 -17.02 -6.26 -13.22
C ASP A 173 -16.22 -5.34 -14.16
N ALA A 174 -15.45 -5.94 -15.07
CA ALA A 174 -14.75 -5.22 -16.13
C ALA A 174 -15.72 -4.44 -17.04
N ALA A 175 -16.92 -4.98 -17.33
CA ALA A 175 -17.93 -4.24 -18.08
C ALA A 175 -18.54 -3.09 -17.25
N ALA A 176 -18.78 -3.31 -15.96
CA ALA A 176 -19.36 -2.32 -15.06
C ALA A 176 -18.41 -1.12 -14.83
N VAL A 177 -17.11 -1.36 -14.65
CA VAL A 177 -16.15 -0.26 -14.46
C VAL A 177 -16.07 0.67 -15.67
N ASN A 178 -16.31 0.15 -16.88
CA ASN A 178 -16.41 0.98 -18.10
C ASN A 178 -17.65 1.88 -18.11
N LEU A 179 -18.68 1.57 -17.30
CA LEU A 179 -19.87 2.40 -17.10
C LEU A 179 -19.72 3.39 -15.94
N GLY A 180 -18.67 3.25 -15.11
CA GLY A 180 -18.28 4.23 -14.10
C GLY A 180 -17.77 3.61 -12.79
N TYR A 181 -18.36 2.51 -12.34
CA TYR A 181 -18.07 1.92 -11.02
C TYR A 181 -17.93 0.40 -11.09
N THR A 182 -17.08 -0.15 -10.23
CA THR A 182 -16.97 -1.59 -9.98
C THR A 182 -18.18 -2.12 -9.21
N LEU A 183 -18.36 -3.43 -9.20
CA LEU A 183 -19.46 -4.11 -8.54
C LEU A 183 -19.05 -4.55 -7.12
N ASP A 184 -19.53 -3.83 -6.10
CA ASP A 184 -19.15 -4.04 -4.69
C ASP A 184 -19.41 -5.46 -4.14
N PHE A 185 -20.38 -6.17 -4.72
CA PHE A 185 -20.70 -7.55 -4.29
C PHE A 185 -19.70 -8.60 -4.78
N MET A 186 -18.70 -8.22 -5.60
CA MET A 186 -17.65 -9.10 -6.11
C MET A 186 -16.27 -8.70 -5.57
N PRO A 187 -15.98 -8.91 -4.27
CA PRO A 187 -14.73 -8.46 -3.65
C PRO A 187 -13.48 -9.18 -4.18
N TRP A 188 -13.63 -10.25 -4.97
CA TRP A 188 -12.52 -10.98 -5.59
C TRP A 188 -12.10 -10.41 -6.95
N CYS A 189 -12.84 -9.45 -7.50
CA CYS A 189 -12.55 -8.81 -8.78
C CYS A 189 -12.08 -7.36 -8.58
N ILE A 190 -11.18 -6.91 -9.46
CA ILE A 190 -10.64 -5.54 -9.52
C ILE A 190 -10.95 -4.98 -10.91
N GLY A 191 -12.21 -4.79 -11.27
CA GLY A 191 -12.63 -4.26 -12.56
C GLY A 191 -11.90 -4.90 -13.75
N SER A 192 -11.32 -4.06 -14.61
CA SER A 192 -10.53 -4.50 -15.78
C SER A 192 -9.15 -5.08 -15.45
N SER A 193 -8.73 -5.03 -14.18
CA SER A 193 -7.44 -5.53 -13.70
C SER A 193 -7.48 -7.00 -13.27
N GLY A 194 -8.65 -7.64 -13.28
CA GLY A 194 -8.79 -9.08 -13.05
C GLY A 194 -9.02 -9.45 -11.59
N SER A 195 -8.34 -10.50 -11.10
CA SER A 195 -8.54 -11.04 -9.75
C SER A 195 -7.74 -10.28 -8.68
N ALA A 196 -8.37 -10.04 -7.54
CA ALA A 196 -7.74 -9.48 -6.34
C ALA A 196 -6.79 -10.46 -5.65
N TYR A 197 -7.01 -11.76 -5.81
CA TYR A 197 -6.13 -12.80 -5.26
C TYR A 197 -5.14 -13.27 -6.34
N PRO A 198 -3.90 -13.64 -5.95
CA PRO A 198 -3.30 -13.48 -4.61
C PRO A 198 -2.97 -12.01 -4.29
N MET A 199 -3.07 -11.61 -3.01
CA MET A 199 -2.75 -10.24 -2.56
C MET A 199 -1.24 -10.05 -2.42
N THR A 200 -0.54 -10.09 -3.55
CA THR A 200 0.91 -10.00 -3.68
C THR A 200 1.32 -9.04 -4.79
N GLY A 201 2.62 -8.76 -4.86
CA GLY A 201 3.21 -7.96 -5.93
C GLY A 201 3.30 -8.65 -7.29
N HIS A 202 2.94 -9.94 -7.40
CA HIS A 202 3.00 -10.70 -8.65
C HIS A 202 1.76 -10.49 -9.51
N VAL A 203 1.95 -9.93 -10.70
CA VAL A 203 0.89 -9.74 -11.68
C VAL A 203 1.32 -10.27 -13.04
N GLU A 204 0.52 -11.18 -13.59
CA GLU A 204 0.69 -11.70 -14.95
C GLU A 204 0.12 -10.70 -15.96
N ASN A 205 0.84 -9.60 -16.16
CA ASN A 205 0.52 -8.57 -17.14
C ASN A 205 1.81 -7.91 -17.63
N ASP A 206 1.92 -7.80 -18.94
CA ASP A 206 3.02 -7.26 -19.72
C ASP A 206 2.97 -5.72 -19.83
N ASN A 207 1.80 -5.11 -19.60
CA ASN A 207 1.68 -3.66 -19.43
C ASN A 207 2.01 -3.26 -17.98
N ILE A 208 3.19 -2.67 -17.79
CA ILE A 208 3.68 -2.21 -16.49
C ILE A 208 2.74 -1.23 -15.77
N VAL A 209 2.01 -0.37 -16.50
CA VAL A 209 1.10 0.61 -15.89
C VAL A 209 -0.13 -0.11 -15.32
N GLN A 210 -0.70 -1.03 -16.10
CA GLN A 210 -1.83 -1.82 -15.64
C GLN A 210 -1.41 -2.78 -14.51
N ALA A 211 -0.25 -3.42 -14.63
CA ALA A 211 0.30 -4.28 -13.59
C ALA A 211 0.47 -3.53 -12.26
N ASN A 212 1.08 -2.34 -12.29
CA ASN A 212 1.25 -1.53 -11.08
C ASN A 212 -0.08 -1.05 -10.49
N ASN A 213 -1.08 -0.74 -11.33
CA ASN A 213 -2.43 -0.40 -10.85
C ASN A 213 -3.08 -1.60 -10.13
N THR A 214 -2.92 -2.81 -10.67
CA THR A 214 -3.40 -4.05 -10.02
C THR A 214 -2.68 -4.28 -8.69
N VAL A 215 -1.36 -4.09 -8.64
CA VAL A 215 -0.56 -4.23 -7.41
C VAL A 215 -1.00 -3.22 -6.35
N ALA A 216 -1.22 -1.96 -6.73
CA ALA A 216 -1.71 -0.90 -5.85
C ALA A 216 -3.09 -1.25 -5.29
N SER A 217 -4.02 -1.68 -6.16
CA SER A 217 -5.33 -2.17 -5.72
C SER A 217 -5.20 -3.32 -4.71
N ARG A 218 -4.37 -4.34 -4.99
CA ARG A 218 -4.14 -5.47 -4.07
C ARG A 218 -3.52 -5.05 -2.74
N LEU A 219 -2.68 -4.01 -2.75
CA LEU A 219 -2.12 -3.43 -1.53
C LEU A 219 -3.24 -2.87 -0.64
N LEU A 220 -4.18 -2.11 -1.19
CA LEU A 220 -5.35 -1.63 -0.44
C LEU A 220 -6.15 -2.77 0.20
N TYR A 221 -6.50 -3.81 -0.57
CA TYR A 221 -7.20 -4.99 -0.04
C TYR A 221 -6.42 -5.65 1.11
N LYS A 222 -5.09 -5.74 0.98
CA LYS A 222 -4.23 -6.33 2.00
C LYS A 222 -4.19 -5.48 3.27
N LEU A 223 -4.02 -4.17 3.14
CA LEU A 223 -3.98 -3.25 4.29
C LEU A 223 -5.30 -3.23 5.04
N ASN A 224 -6.42 -3.26 4.32
CA ASN A 224 -7.74 -3.33 4.93
C ASN A 224 -7.89 -4.61 5.76
N ARG A 225 -7.41 -5.72 5.22
CA ARG A 225 -7.44 -7.02 5.90
C ARG A 225 -6.48 -7.13 7.09
N LEU A 226 -5.36 -6.42 7.04
CA LEU A 226 -4.44 -6.29 8.18
C LEU A 226 -4.94 -5.28 9.22
N PHE A 227 -6.14 -4.71 9.04
CA PHE A 227 -6.72 -3.67 9.89
C PHE A 227 -5.81 -2.44 10.03
N MET A 228 -5.03 -2.13 8.99
CA MET A 228 -4.19 -0.93 8.93
C MET A 228 -4.93 0.27 8.36
N ILE A 229 -5.86 0.03 7.44
CA ILE A 229 -6.78 1.03 6.90
C ILE A 229 -8.20 0.62 7.22
N CYS A 230 -9.05 1.59 7.53
CA CYS A 230 -10.50 1.41 7.51
C CYS A 230 -11.18 2.67 6.97
N ASP A 231 -12.35 2.48 6.36
CA ASP A 231 -13.12 3.56 5.77
C ASP A 231 -14.02 4.22 6.83
N PRO A 232 -13.74 5.47 7.23
CA PRO A 232 -14.58 6.18 8.19
C PRO A 232 -15.97 6.53 7.63
N ALA A 233 -16.17 6.51 6.31
CA ALA A 233 -17.49 6.75 5.70
C ALA A 233 -18.47 5.61 6.00
N ASP A 234 -17.97 4.37 6.05
CA ASP A 234 -18.78 3.19 6.37
C ASP A 234 -18.97 2.98 7.88
N ASN A 235 -18.00 3.40 8.71
CA ASN A 235 -18.08 3.29 10.16
C ASN A 235 -17.71 4.60 10.87
N LEU A 236 -18.72 5.45 11.10
CA LEU A 236 -18.61 6.73 11.82
C LEU A 236 -18.08 6.59 13.25
N CYS A 237 -18.15 5.39 13.83
CA CYS A 237 -17.68 5.12 15.19
C CYS A 237 -16.23 4.64 15.26
N GLY A 238 -15.58 4.66 14.09
CA GLY A 238 -14.15 4.51 13.91
C GLY A 238 -13.72 3.09 13.58
N CYS A 239 -12.42 3.04 13.35
CA CYS A 239 -11.55 1.88 13.35
C CYS A 239 -10.94 1.74 14.78
#